data_AF-A0A7S1C5V1-F1
#
_entry.id   AF-A0A7S1C5V1-F1
#
_cell.length_a   1.000
_cell.length_b   1.000
_cell.length_c   1.000
_cell.angle_alpha   90.00
_cell.angle_beta   90.00
_cell.angle_gamma   90.00
#
_symmetry.space_group_name_H-M   'P 1'
#
loop_
_entity.id
_entity.type
_entity.pdbx_description
1 polymer ?
#
loop_
_entity_poly.entity_id
_entity_poly.type
_entity_poly.pdbx_seq_one_letter_code
_entity_poly.pdbx_strand_id
1 'polypeptide(L)'
;RGGPVATRGASSSPSFAADTCMQLLRLYAHATDAATATTTGQPLARVVSPVGTSPIALDYALAWHLLMALRTSDAAAAGALGDDVDFDTFHAVAHGFSCQLEAEGLWPWAVYVLLRQLDHPAASEEDVEACCREVISRHAADLDARGGGSARAAEATSFLTTRLGVPRAWVDAAVATHAVYE
;
A
#
# COMPACT_ATOMS: atom_id res chain seq x y z
N ARG A 1 29.81 28.55 47.79
CA ARG A 1 30.08 27.45 46.82
C ARG A 1 29.12 27.63 45.66
N GLY A 2 29.53 28.39 44.64
CA GLY A 2 28.84 28.47 43.37
C GLY A 2 29.50 27.55 42.36
N GLY A 3 28.71 27.00 41.44
CA GLY A 3 29.17 26.22 40.29
C GLY A 3 28.03 25.35 39.75
N PRO A 4 27.86 25.24 38.41
CA PRO A 4 26.55 25.37 37.79
C PRO A 4 25.92 24.05 37.33
N VAL A 5 24.59 23.99 37.35
CA VAL A 5 23.80 23.01 36.59
C VAL A 5 23.94 23.37 35.11
N ALA A 6 24.80 22.64 34.41
CA ALA A 6 24.93 22.73 32.97
C ALA A 6 23.72 22.06 32.31
N THR A 7 22.93 22.86 31.62
CA THR A 7 21.99 22.45 30.59
C THR A 7 22.76 21.87 29.39
N ARG A 8 22.32 20.70 28.89
CA ARG A 8 22.56 20.17 27.53
C ARG A 8 21.64 18.93 27.42
N GLY A 9 20.63 18.89 26.58
CA GLY A 9 20.66 19.28 25.17
C GLY A 9 20.62 17.99 24.35
N ALA A 10 19.41 17.46 24.18
CA ALA A 10 19.08 16.63 23.03
C ALA A 10 17.70 17.07 22.58
N SER A 11 17.62 18.30 22.07
CA SER A 11 16.68 18.55 20.98
C SER A 11 17.04 17.51 19.92
N SER A 12 16.24 16.46 19.80
CA SER A 12 16.29 15.56 18.66
C SER A 12 16.10 16.47 17.45
N SER A 13 17.21 16.81 16.78
CA SER A 13 17.11 17.45 15.48
C SER A 13 16.18 16.56 14.67
N PRO A 14 15.14 17.11 14.02
CA PRO A 14 14.34 16.30 13.12
C PRO A 14 15.34 15.71 12.13
N SER A 15 15.46 14.39 12.14
CA SER A 15 16.29 13.67 11.20
C SER A 15 15.67 13.94 9.83
N PHE A 16 16.16 14.96 9.14
CA PHE A 16 15.73 15.31 7.78
C PHE A 16 15.90 14.12 6.81
N ALA A 17 16.62 13.07 7.21
CA ALA A 17 16.71 11.82 6.48
C ALA A 17 15.37 11.07 6.36
N ALA A 18 14.39 11.32 7.24
CA ALA A 18 13.06 10.69 7.23
C ALA A 18 11.93 11.69 6.91
N ASP A 19 12.26 12.92 6.51
CA ASP A 19 11.27 13.92 6.12
C ASP A 19 10.78 13.62 4.71
N THR A 20 9.53 13.15 4.61
CA THR A 20 8.88 12.78 3.35
C THR A 20 8.91 13.93 2.34
N CYS A 21 8.64 15.16 2.78
CA CYS A 21 8.64 16.34 1.89
C CYS A 21 10.02 16.58 1.29
N MET A 22 11.06 16.45 2.12
CA MET A 22 12.44 16.66 1.70
C MET A 22 12.90 15.51 0.76
N GLN A 23 12.48 14.27 1.01
CA GLN A 23 12.72 13.15 0.10
C GLN A 23 12.04 13.32 -1.26
N LEU A 24 10.80 13.82 -1.28
CA LEU A 24 10.09 14.12 -2.52
C LEU A 24 10.73 15.25 -3.30
N LEU A 25 11.21 16.30 -2.62
CA LEU A 25 11.95 17.39 -3.26
C LEU A 25 13.27 16.90 -3.87
N ARG A 26 14.00 16.00 -3.20
CA ARG A 26 15.20 15.36 -3.76
C ARG A 26 14.88 14.55 -5.01
N LEU A 27 13.84 13.73 -4.94
CA LEU A 27 13.39 12.90 -6.05
C LEU A 27 12.95 13.77 -7.25
N TYR A 28 12.21 14.86 -7.02
CA TYR A 28 11.82 15.80 -8.07
C TYR A 28 13.03 16.52 -8.68
N ALA A 29 13.94 17.03 -7.84
CA ALA A 29 15.16 17.71 -8.32
C ALA A 29 16.00 16.78 -9.21
N HIS A 30 16.17 15.52 -8.83
CA HIS A 30 16.88 14.53 -9.64
C HIS A 30 16.16 14.19 -10.95
N ALA A 31 14.82 14.10 -10.94
CA ALA A 31 14.05 13.87 -12.16
C ALA A 31 14.20 15.04 -13.16
N THR A 32 14.33 16.27 -12.68
CA THR A 32 14.55 17.45 -13.53
C THR A 32 16.00 17.63 -14.01
N ASP A 33 16.98 17.13 -13.25
CA ASP A 33 18.42 17.22 -13.54
C ASP A 33 18.95 16.08 -14.43
N ALA A 34 18.08 15.22 -14.98
CA ALA A 34 18.43 14.06 -15.79
C ALA A 34 19.28 14.38 -17.05
N ALA A 35 19.46 15.66 -17.40
CA ALA A 35 20.41 16.10 -18.42
C ALA A 35 21.89 16.13 -17.94
N THR A 36 22.18 16.04 -16.64
CA THR A 36 23.54 16.21 -16.07
C THR A 36 23.92 15.30 -14.87
N ALA A 37 23.09 14.36 -14.45
CA ALA A 37 23.31 13.66 -13.17
C ALA A 37 24.18 12.39 -13.28
N THR A 38 25.48 12.52 -12.96
CA THR A 38 26.38 11.39 -12.65
C THR A 38 26.22 11.01 -11.16
N THR A 39 25.77 9.79 -10.90
CA THR A 39 26.10 8.97 -9.70
C THR A 39 25.81 9.57 -8.32
N THR A 40 24.54 9.79 -7.95
CA THR A 40 24.10 9.80 -6.52
C THR A 40 22.58 9.79 -6.31
N GLY A 41 21.79 9.26 -7.25
CA GLY A 41 20.32 9.20 -7.10
C GLY A 41 19.92 8.28 -5.94
N GLN A 42 19.13 8.79 -4.98
CA GLN A 42 18.42 7.90 -4.05
C GLN A 42 17.45 7.05 -4.88
N PRO A 43 17.51 5.70 -4.78
CA PRO A 43 16.58 4.85 -5.53
C PRO A 43 15.16 5.12 -5.06
N LEU A 44 14.21 5.17 -6.00
CA LEU A 44 12.79 5.35 -5.74
C LEU A 44 12.28 4.35 -4.69
N ALA A 45 12.77 3.10 -4.73
CA ALA A 45 12.52 2.07 -3.72
C ALA A 45 12.80 2.51 -2.28
N ARG A 46 13.81 3.37 -2.05
CA ARG A 46 14.12 3.90 -0.71
C ARG A 46 13.16 5.00 -0.26
N VAL A 47 12.60 5.76 -1.20
CA VAL A 47 11.58 6.79 -0.94
C VAL A 47 10.18 6.18 -0.83
N VAL A 48 9.98 4.94 -1.26
CA VAL A 48 8.71 4.23 -1.13
C VAL A 48 8.74 3.24 0.05
N SER A 49 9.91 2.84 0.53
CA SER A 49 10.03 2.00 1.71
C SER A 49 9.43 2.70 2.95
N PRO A 50 8.59 2.00 3.74
CA PRO A 50 7.99 2.55 4.98
C PRO A 50 9.06 2.92 6.03
N VAL A 51 10.26 2.34 5.95
CA VAL A 51 11.42 2.68 6.79
C VAL A 51 12.09 3.98 6.33
N GLY A 52 11.91 4.35 5.05
CA GLY A 52 12.45 5.55 4.45
C GLY A 52 11.56 6.77 4.63
N THR A 53 10.24 6.63 4.50
CA THR A 53 9.30 7.75 4.34
C THR A 53 8.82 8.42 5.61
N SER A 54 8.80 7.71 6.73
CA SER A 54 8.18 8.18 7.96
C SER A 54 9.05 7.81 9.17
N PRO A 55 9.07 8.62 10.25
CA PRO A 55 9.61 8.18 11.54
C PRO A 55 8.87 6.96 12.10
N ILE A 56 7.68 6.63 11.55
CA ILE A 56 6.91 5.43 11.84
C ILE A 56 7.22 4.40 10.75
N ALA A 57 8.04 3.40 11.09
CA ALA A 57 8.49 2.33 10.17
C ALA A 57 7.36 1.41 9.62
N LEU A 58 6.11 1.66 10.00
CA LEU A 58 4.92 0.87 9.68
C LEU A 58 3.87 1.67 8.90
N ASP A 59 4.17 2.88 8.42
CA ASP A 59 3.19 3.66 7.64
C ASP A 59 3.13 3.20 6.17
N TYR A 60 2.56 2.02 5.96
CA TYR A 60 2.33 1.46 4.63
C TYR A 60 1.26 2.22 3.84
N ALA A 61 0.34 2.92 4.52
CA ALA A 61 -0.67 3.74 3.88
C ALA A 61 -0.04 4.90 3.09
N LEU A 62 0.85 5.67 3.73
CA LEU A 62 1.55 6.76 3.05
C LEU A 62 2.44 6.24 1.92
N ALA A 63 3.18 5.16 2.16
CA ALA A 63 4.03 4.52 1.15
C ALA A 63 3.22 4.08 -0.08
N TRP A 64 2.08 3.42 0.13
CA TRP A 64 1.19 2.96 -0.94
C TRP A 64 0.62 4.12 -1.74
N HIS A 65 0.05 5.12 -1.08
CA HIS A 65 -0.55 6.26 -1.77
C HIS A 65 0.48 7.07 -2.54
N LEU A 66 1.68 7.21 -1.99
CA LEU A 66 2.77 7.87 -2.69
C LEU A 66 3.18 7.10 -3.95
N LEU A 67 3.33 5.77 -3.85
CA LEU A 67 3.64 4.91 -4.99
C LEU A 67 2.58 5.02 -6.09
N MET A 68 1.29 4.99 -5.72
CA MET A 68 0.20 5.16 -6.68
C MET A 68 0.23 6.54 -7.34
N ALA A 69 0.39 7.61 -6.54
CA ALA A 69 0.45 8.98 -7.07
C ALA A 69 1.62 9.17 -8.05
N LEU A 70 2.81 8.66 -7.71
CA LEU A 70 3.99 8.73 -8.56
C LEU A 70 3.80 7.96 -9.87
N ARG A 71 3.23 6.75 -9.81
CA ARG A 71 2.93 5.93 -11.02
C ARG A 71 1.89 6.58 -11.94
N THR A 72 0.93 7.31 -11.38
CA THR A 72 -0.10 8.02 -12.17
C THR A 72 0.34 9.41 -12.65
N SER A 73 1.52 9.88 -12.24
CA SER A 73 2.01 11.22 -12.60
C SER A 73 2.60 11.26 -14.01
N ASP A 74 2.50 12.41 -14.68
CA ASP A 74 3.10 12.64 -16.00
C ASP A 74 4.64 12.43 -16.01
N ALA A 75 5.29 12.51 -14.84
CA ALA A 75 6.71 12.21 -14.68
C ALA A 75 7.04 10.71 -14.83
N ALA A 76 6.09 9.82 -14.50
CA ALA A 76 6.19 8.40 -14.82
C ALA A 76 6.00 8.15 -16.34
N ALA A 77 5.10 8.90 -16.98
CA ALA A 77 4.89 8.84 -18.43
C ALA A 77 6.10 9.33 -19.24
N ALA A 78 6.90 10.24 -18.68
CA ALA A 78 8.18 10.69 -19.24
C ALA A 78 9.35 9.71 -19.02
N GLY A 79 9.11 8.54 -18.39
CA GLY A 79 10.13 7.52 -18.12
C GLY A 79 11.15 7.91 -17.04
N ALA A 80 10.96 9.04 -16.37
CA ALA A 80 11.89 9.55 -15.36
C ALA A 80 11.71 8.91 -13.97
N LEU A 81 10.57 8.25 -13.73
CA LEU A 81 10.11 7.83 -12.41
C LEU A 81 9.32 6.51 -12.39
N GLY A 82 9.03 5.92 -13.55
CA GLY A 82 7.90 4.98 -13.71
C GLY A 82 8.12 3.53 -13.30
N ASP A 83 9.34 2.99 -13.44
CA ASP A 83 9.57 1.53 -13.37
C ASP A 83 10.72 1.08 -12.45
N ASP A 84 11.27 1.97 -11.63
CA ASP A 84 12.43 1.67 -10.76
C ASP A 84 12.09 1.02 -9.41
N VAL A 85 10.82 0.71 -9.12
CA VAL A 85 10.46 -0.02 -7.91
C VAL A 85 10.42 -1.51 -8.23
N ASP A 86 11.27 -2.27 -7.54
CA ASP A 86 11.27 -3.74 -7.61
C ASP A 86 9.94 -4.32 -7.13
N PHE A 87 9.57 -5.47 -7.70
CA PHE A 87 8.32 -6.15 -7.37
C PHE A 87 8.21 -6.49 -5.89
N ASP A 88 9.31 -6.88 -5.23
CA ASP A 88 9.31 -7.24 -3.82
C ASP A 88 8.90 -6.05 -2.94
N THR A 89 9.44 -4.86 -3.22
CA THR A 89 9.05 -3.62 -2.52
C THR A 89 7.60 -3.26 -2.83
N PHE A 90 7.16 -3.34 -4.09
CA PHE A 90 5.77 -3.08 -4.47
C PHE A 90 4.80 -4.01 -3.72
N HIS A 91 5.10 -5.31 -3.74
CA HIS A 91 4.31 -6.34 -3.08
C HIS A 91 4.28 -6.15 -1.57
N ALA A 92 5.43 -5.89 -0.93
CA ALA A 92 5.50 -5.66 0.51
C ALA A 92 4.66 -4.45 0.95
N VAL A 93 4.66 -3.36 0.17
CA VAL A 93 3.86 -2.17 0.48
C VAL A 93 2.37 -2.44 0.29
N ALA A 94 1.99 -3.07 -0.84
CA ALA A 94 0.61 -3.43 -1.10
C ALA A 94 0.05 -4.39 -0.03
N HIS A 95 0.79 -5.44 0.28
CA HIS A 95 0.41 -6.44 1.29
C HIS A 95 0.37 -5.83 2.70
N GLY A 96 1.37 -5.02 3.06
CA GLY A 96 1.39 -4.33 4.35
C GLY A 96 0.18 -3.42 4.53
N PHE A 97 -0.17 -2.65 3.50
CA PHE A 97 -1.34 -1.77 3.55
C PHE A 97 -2.66 -2.56 3.50
N SER A 98 -2.76 -3.65 2.76
CA SER A 98 -3.95 -4.50 2.75
C SER A 98 -4.22 -5.09 4.14
N CYS A 99 -3.18 -5.53 4.86
CA CYS A 99 -3.32 -6.00 6.24
C CYS A 99 -3.81 -4.90 7.19
N GLN A 100 -3.36 -3.65 7.01
CA GLN A 100 -3.83 -2.52 7.81
C GLN A 100 -5.33 -2.24 7.57
N LEU A 101 -5.75 -2.25 6.31
CA LEU A 101 -7.16 -2.07 5.96
C LEU A 101 -8.03 -3.19 6.52
N GLU A 102 -7.55 -4.44 6.46
CA GLU A 102 -8.25 -5.57 7.05
C GLU A 102 -8.38 -5.45 8.58
N ALA A 103 -7.32 -5.02 9.27
CA ALA A 103 -7.34 -4.81 10.72
C ALA A 103 -8.33 -3.71 11.17
N GLU A 104 -8.53 -2.68 10.34
CA GLU A 104 -9.52 -1.62 10.57
C GLU A 104 -10.95 -2.00 10.13
N GLY A 105 -11.16 -3.24 9.67
CA GLY A 105 -12.46 -3.74 9.19
C GLY A 105 -12.86 -3.21 7.80
N LEU A 106 -11.92 -2.59 7.08
CA LEU A 106 -12.07 -2.10 5.70
C LEU A 106 -11.59 -3.14 4.68
N TRP A 107 -11.86 -4.41 4.93
CA TRP A 107 -11.37 -5.53 4.12
C TRP A 107 -11.75 -5.47 2.62
N PRO A 108 -12.89 -4.87 2.17
CA PRO A 108 -13.16 -4.75 0.73
C PRO A 108 -12.13 -3.83 0.05
N TRP A 109 -11.61 -2.84 0.76
CA TRP A 109 -10.51 -2.00 0.27
C TRP A 109 -9.16 -2.72 0.32
N ALA A 110 -8.97 -3.65 1.25
CA ALA A 110 -7.78 -4.51 1.24
C ALA A 110 -7.70 -5.33 -0.06
N VAL A 111 -8.82 -5.88 -0.52
CA VAL A 111 -8.91 -6.57 -1.82
C VAL A 111 -8.58 -5.63 -2.98
N TYR A 112 -9.08 -4.39 -2.95
CA TYR A 112 -8.70 -3.39 -3.95
C TYR A 112 -7.19 -3.17 -4.02
N VAL A 113 -6.53 -2.99 -2.87
CA VAL A 113 -5.08 -2.78 -2.82
C VAL A 113 -4.31 -3.98 -3.39
N LEU A 114 -4.73 -5.21 -3.08
CA LEU A 114 -4.12 -6.42 -3.64
C LEU A 114 -4.29 -6.50 -5.15
N LEU A 115 -5.45 -6.16 -5.71
CA LEU A 115 -5.69 -6.16 -7.16
C LEU A 115 -4.76 -5.19 -7.91
N ARG A 116 -4.35 -4.09 -7.28
CA ARG A 116 -3.40 -3.13 -7.88
C ARG A 116 -1.98 -3.68 -8.02
N GLN A 117 -1.69 -4.86 -7.48
CA GLN A 117 -0.44 -5.58 -7.81
C GLN A 117 -0.34 -5.94 -9.30
N LEU A 118 -1.48 -6.15 -9.98
CA LEU A 118 -1.52 -6.41 -11.41
C LEU A 118 -1.05 -5.24 -12.28
N ASP A 119 -0.94 -4.02 -11.72
CA ASP A 119 -0.36 -2.89 -12.45
C ASP A 119 1.17 -2.99 -12.58
N HIS A 120 1.81 -3.95 -11.89
CA HIS A 120 3.24 -4.20 -11.97
C HIS A 120 3.53 -5.32 -12.99
N PRO A 121 4.46 -5.15 -13.95
CA PRO A 121 4.66 -6.10 -15.05
C PRO A 121 5.19 -7.47 -14.60
N ALA A 122 5.81 -7.56 -13.42
CA ALA A 122 6.30 -8.81 -12.85
C ALA A 122 5.26 -9.56 -12.00
N ALA A 123 4.04 -9.03 -11.83
CA ALA A 123 3.02 -9.65 -11.01
C ALA A 123 2.42 -10.89 -11.69
N SER A 124 2.26 -11.96 -10.92
CA SER A 124 1.53 -13.16 -11.33
C SER A 124 0.04 -12.97 -11.06
N GLU A 125 -0.80 -13.14 -12.09
CA GLU A 125 -2.26 -13.08 -11.94
C GLU A 125 -2.77 -14.12 -10.93
N GLU A 126 -2.18 -15.31 -10.93
CA GLU A 126 -2.55 -16.42 -10.05
C GLU A 126 -2.25 -16.10 -8.58
N ASP A 127 -1.09 -15.49 -8.28
CA ASP A 127 -0.71 -15.13 -6.92
C ASP A 127 -1.61 -14.04 -6.36
N VAL A 128 -1.91 -13.01 -7.17
CA VAL A 128 -2.82 -11.93 -6.77
C VAL A 128 -4.24 -12.46 -6.56
N GLU A 129 -4.71 -13.34 -7.44
CA GLU A 129 -6.00 -14.02 -7.29
C GLU A 129 -6.05 -14.82 -5.98
N ALA A 130 -5.01 -15.60 -5.68
CA ALA A 130 -4.93 -16.38 -4.45
C ALA A 130 -5.00 -15.50 -3.20
N CYS A 131 -4.23 -14.40 -3.15
CA CYS A 131 -4.29 -13.45 -2.04
C CYS A 131 -5.68 -12.80 -1.90
N CYS A 132 -6.30 -12.39 -3.00
CA CYS A 132 -7.64 -11.80 -2.97
C CYS A 132 -8.69 -12.80 -2.47
N ARG A 133 -8.63 -14.04 -2.96
CA ARG A 133 -9.53 -15.12 -2.55
C ARG A 133 -9.37 -15.46 -1.07
N GLU A 134 -8.14 -15.47 -0.56
CA GLU A 134 -7.87 -15.70 0.86
C GLU A 134 -8.58 -14.65 1.72
N VAL A 135 -8.40 -13.36 1.43
CA VAL A 135 -9.08 -12.27 2.14
C VAL A 135 -10.60 -12.43 2.05
N ILE A 136 -11.15 -12.63 0.85
CA ILE A 136 -12.60 -12.82 0.65
C ILE A 136 -13.13 -14.01 1.45
N SER A 137 -12.38 -15.11 1.51
CA SER A 137 -12.78 -16.31 2.26
C SER A 137 -12.80 -16.09 3.77
N ARG A 138 -11.85 -15.31 4.32
CA ARG A 138 -11.82 -14.96 5.76
C ARG A 138 -13.03 -14.12 6.17
N HIS A 139 -13.52 -13.28 5.27
CA HIS A 139 -14.67 -12.39 5.48
C HIS A 139 -15.96 -12.94 4.86
N ALA A 140 -16.05 -14.25 4.62
CA ALA A 140 -17.23 -14.89 4.04
C ALA A 140 -18.50 -14.71 4.91
N ALA A 141 -18.35 -14.63 6.24
CA ALA A 141 -19.45 -14.34 7.15
C ALA A 141 -20.10 -12.97 6.88
N ASP A 142 -19.29 -11.95 6.56
CA ASP A 142 -19.76 -10.61 6.21
C ASP A 142 -20.50 -10.57 4.86
N LEU A 143 -20.27 -11.59 4.02
CA LEU A 143 -20.88 -11.76 2.70
C LEU A 143 -22.15 -12.64 2.75
N ASP A 144 -22.35 -13.41 3.82
CA ASP A 144 -23.52 -14.27 3.96
C ASP A 144 -24.74 -13.46 4.43
N ALA A 145 -25.73 -13.34 3.56
CA ALA A 145 -27.01 -12.69 3.87
C ALA A 145 -27.84 -13.44 4.93
N ARG A 146 -27.53 -14.71 5.23
CA ARG A 146 -28.23 -15.54 6.24
C ARG A 146 -27.79 -15.21 7.67
N GLY A 147 -26.56 -14.70 7.85
CA GLY A 147 -25.92 -14.45 9.16
C GLY A 147 -26.34 -13.16 9.89
N GLY A 148 -27.49 -12.56 9.55
CA GLY A 148 -28.07 -11.44 10.32
C GLY A 148 -27.79 -10.02 9.80
N GLY A 149 -27.14 -9.86 8.64
CA GLY A 149 -26.74 -8.56 8.09
C GLY A 149 -27.04 -8.36 6.60
N SER A 150 -28.20 -8.80 6.10
CA SER A 150 -28.53 -8.85 4.66
C SER A 150 -28.18 -7.57 3.86
N ALA A 151 -28.37 -6.38 4.43
CA ALA A 151 -28.05 -5.11 3.75
C ALA A 151 -26.53 -4.86 3.62
N ARG A 152 -25.75 -5.11 4.69
CA ARG A 152 -24.29 -4.94 4.69
C ARG A 152 -23.60 -5.99 3.80
N ALA A 153 -24.10 -7.23 3.84
CA ALA A 153 -23.64 -8.31 2.97
C ALA A 153 -23.89 -8.01 1.49
N ALA A 154 -25.07 -7.47 1.16
CA ALA A 154 -25.39 -7.04 -0.20
C ALA A 154 -24.51 -5.87 -0.65
N GLU A 155 -24.23 -4.91 0.24
CA GLU A 155 -23.34 -3.77 -0.06
C GLU A 155 -21.91 -4.23 -0.31
N ALA A 156 -21.34 -5.07 0.55
CA ALA A 156 -19.99 -5.62 0.38
C ALA A 156 -19.87 -6.44 -0.92
N THR A 157 -20.85 -7.31 -1.19
CA THR A 157 -20.90 -8.08 -2.43
C THR A 157 -20.99 -7.19 -3.67
N SER A 158 -21.85 -6.16 -3.62
CA SER A 158 -22.00 -5.18 -4.70
C SER A 158 -20.71 -4.39 -4.92
N PHE A 159 -20.04 -3.97 -3.84
CA PHE A 159 -18.76 -3.28 -3.92
C PHE A 159 -17.70 -4.14 -4.63
N LEU A 160 -17.51 -5.39 -4.21
CA LEU A 160 -16.53 -6.29 -4.82
C LEU A 160 -16.84 -6.57 -6.29
N THR A 161 -18.09 -6.93 -6.60
CA THR A 161 -18.45 -7.39 -7.95
C THR A 161 -18.67 -6.25 -8.93
N THR A 162 -19.33 -5.18 -8.51
CA THR A 162 -19.75 -4.09 -9.40
C THR A 162 -18.71 -2.96 -9.45
N ARG A 163 -18.07 -2.61 -8.32
CA ARG A 163 -17.09 -1.52 -8.31
C ARG A 163 -15.67 -2.01 -8.57
N LEU A 164 -15.24 -3.09 -7.93
CA LEU A 164 -13.89 -3.63 -8.12
C LEU A 164 -13.77 -4.58 -9.31
N GLY A 165 -14.89 -5.13 -9.79
CA GLY A 165 -14.89 -6.09 -10.90
C GLY A 165 -14.41 -7.48 -10.50
N VAL A 166 -14.42 -7.82 -9.20
CA VAL A 166 -14.06 -9.16 -8.72
C VAL A 166 -15.06 -10.19 -9.26
N PRO A 167 -14.60 -11.34 -9.81
CA PRO A 167 -15.49 -12.37 -10.31
C PRO A 167 -16.45 -12.86 -9.23
N ARG A 168 -17.75 -12.85 -9.54
CA ARG A 168 -18.79 -13.30 -8.60
C ARG A 168 -18.58 -14.74 -8.10
N ALA A 169 -17.97 -15.58 -8.93
CA ALA A 169 -17.60 -16.95 -8.56
C ALA A 169 -16.69 -17.02 -7.33
N TRP A 170 -15.85 -16.00 -7.07
CA TRP A 170 -14.97 -15.97 -5.89
C TRP A 170 -15.79 -15.74 -4.61
N VAL A 171 -16.75 -14.82 -4.67
CA VAL A 171 -17.68 -14.51 -3.57
C VAL A 171 -18.58 -15.71 -3.28
N ASP A 172 -19.21 -16.27 -4.32
CA ASP A 172 -20.12 -17.41 -4.18
C ASP A 172 -19.38 -18.64 -3.60
N ALA A 173 -18.13 -18.88 -4.02
CA ALA A 173 -17.31 -19.97 -3.47
C ALA A 173 -16.95 -19.75 -2.00
N ALA A 174 -16.60 -18.52 -1.61
CA ALA A 174 -16.31 -18.18 -0.21
C ALA A 174 -17.53 -18.39 0.69
N VAL A 175 -18.70 -17.87 0.28
CA VAL A 175 -19.97 -18.04 1.01
C VAL A 175 -20.38 -19.52 1.08
N ALA A 176 -20.24 -20.26 -0.03
CA ALA A 176 -20.55 -21.69 -0.04
C ALA A 176 -19.65 -22.49 0.92
N THR A 177 -18.36 -22.16 0.97
CA THR A 177 -17.40 -22.80 1.88
C THR A 177 -17.76 -22.49 3.33
N HIS A 178 -18.05 -21.22 3.65
CA HIS A 178 -18.49 -20.82 4.98
C HIS A 178 -19.74 -21.56 5.43
N ALA A 179 -20.76 -21.65 4.58
CA ALA A 179 -22.01 -22.34 4.88
C ALA A 179 -21.87 -23.86 5.08
N VAL A 180 -20.75 -24.47 4.69
CA VAL A 180 -20.46 -25.90 4.97
C VAL A 180 -19.84 -26.09 6.36
N TYR A 181 -19.13 -25.07 6.87
CA TYR A 181 -18.42 -25.13 8.15
C TYR A 181 -19.21 -24.55 9.33
N GLU A 182 -20.25 -23.74 9.07
CA GLU A 182 -21.28 -23.37 10.06
C GLU A 182 -22.32 -24.47 10.28
#